data_AF-A0A2N1UUW2-F1
#
_entry.id   AF-A0A2N1UUW2-F1
#
_cell.length_a   1.000
_cell.length_b   1.000
_cell.length_c   1.000
_cell.angle_alpha   90.00
_cell.angle_beta   90.00
_cell.angle_gamma   90.00
#
_symmetry.space_group_name_H-M   'P 1'
#
loop_
_entity.id
_entity.type
_entity.pdbx_description
1 polymer ?
#
loop_
_entity_poly.entity_id
_entity_poly.type
_entity_poly.pdbx_seq_one_letter_code
_entity_poly.pdbx_strand_id
1 'polypeptide(L)'
;MKKAFLASLAIGLMLVSTIPVLAASPPDQPQAAADSQAKALPIVAVIKASWCPACKKISPTVMGLMKDYGDKATWVVFDVSTKESAEAARKQAEKLGLKDFFAMYGAKTSTVAILDPESKKPLKIFMAEADRSKYVQALETALKSI
;
A
#
# COMPACT_ATOMS: atom_id res chain seq x y z
N MET A 1 -25.09 0.84 57.02
CA MET A 1 -24.24 1.67 57.91
C MET A 1 -24.08 3.04 57.25
N LYS A 2 -24.45 4.10 57.96
CA LYS A 2 -24.47 5.51 57.53
C LYS A 2 -23.10 6.16 57.79
N LYS A 3 -22.52 6.89 56.82
CA LYS A 3 -21.60 8.03 57.00
C LYS A 3 -21.73 8.92 55.73
N ALA A 4 -22.54 9.99 55.75
CA ALA A 4 -22.19 11.39 56.11
C ALA A 4 -21.10 11.96 55.20
N PHE A 5 -21.46 12.69 54.12
CA PHE A 5 -21.52 14.17 54.04
C PHE A 5 -20.32 14.87 54.67
N LEU A 6 -19.53 15.59 53.86
CA LEU A 6 -19.06 16.94 54.17
C LEU A 6 -18.63 17.62 52.85
N ALA A 7 -19.41 18.62 52.45
CA ALA A 7 -19.09 19.58 51.42
C ALA A 7 -18.07 20.60 51.95
N SER A 8 -17.18 21.09 51.10
CA SER A 8 -16.42 22.31 51.35
C SER A 8 -16.54 23.22 50.14
N LEU A 9 -17.31 24.29 50.32
CA LEU A 9 -17.31 25.49 49.50
C LEU A 9 -15.93 26.17 49.59
N ALA A 10 -15.40 26.61 48.46
CA ALA A 10 -14.52 27.76 48.41
C ALA A 10 -14.99 28.65 47.25
N ILE A 11 -15.58 29.79 47.64
CA ILE A 11 -15.90 30.93 46.78
C ILE A 11 -14.63 31.77 46.66
N GLY A 12 -14.23 32.12 45.44
CA GLY A 12 -13.21 33.13 45.14
C GLY A 12 -13.34 33.49 43.66
N LEU A 13 -14.21 34.44 43.31
CA LEU A 13 -13.95 35.88 43.19
C LEU A 13 -12.90 36.22 42.12
N MET A 14 -13.42 36.67 40.96
CA MET A 14 -12.89 37.67 40.02
C MET A 14 -11.41 37.60 39.62
N LEU A 15 -11.17 37.50 38.30
CA LEU A 15 -10.47 38.52 37.52
C LEU A 15 -10.70 38.22 36.03
N VAL A 16 -11.66 38.92 35.42
CA VAL A 16 -11.77 39.02 33.96
C VAL A 16 -10.61 39.88 33.50
N SER A 17 -9.52 39.25 33.08
CA SER A 17 -8.41 39.95 32.43
C SER A 17 -8.72 40.03 30.95
N THR A 18 -9.26 41.17 30.52
CA THR A 18 -9.30 41.56 29.11
C THR A 18 -7.86 41.75 28.63
N ILE A 19 -7.30 40.73 27.99
CA ILE A 19 -6.07 40.89 27.22
C ILE A 19 -6.48 41.47 25.87
N PRO A 20 -6.05 42.69 25.51
CA PRO A 20 -6.16 43.14 24.13
C PRO A 20 -5.17 42.28 23.33
N VAL A 21 -5.70 41.35 22.54
CA VAL A 21 -4.90 40.65 21.53
C VAL A 21 -4.54 41.68 20.47
N LEU A 22 -3.42 42.34 20.69
CA LEU A 22 -2.74 43.20 19.75
C LEU A 22 -2.32 42.34 18.56
N ALA A 23 -2.83 42.69 17.39
CA ALA A 23 -2.41 42.13 16.11
C ALA A 23 -0.91 42.35 15.93
N ALA A 24 -0.13 41.28 16.08
CA ALA A 24 1.25 41.21 15.66
C ALA A 24 1.56 39.73 15.33
N SER A 25 1.21 39.31 14.13
CA SER A 25 1.77 38.09 13.53
C SER A 25 3.07 38.48 12.81
N PRO A 26 4.24 38.03 13.29
CA PRO A 26 5.35 37.77 12.36
C PRO A 26 6.08 36.46 12.70
N PRO A 27 6.91 35.91 11.79
CA PRO A 27 7.07 36.18 10.36
C PRO A 27 6.78 34.91 9.52
N ASP A 28 6.81 35.03 8.20
CA ASP A 28 7.15 33.96 7.26
C ASP A 28 7.93 32.81 7.91
N GLN A 29 7.25 31.74 8.27
CA GLN A 29 7.87 30.43 8.27
C GLN A 29 7.90 30.04 6.80
N PRO A 30 9.07 29.71 6.22
CA PRO A 30 9.07 28.78 5.12
C PRO A 30 8.38 27.54 5.67
N GLN A 31 7.08 27.40 5.38
CA GLN A 31 6.50 26.08 5.26
C GLN A 31 7.39 25.48 4.19
N ALA A 32 8.41 24.73 4.63
CA ALA A 32 9.15 23.86 3.76
C ALA A 32 8.03 23.03 3.14
N ALA A 33 7.66 23.40 1.92
CA ALA A 33 6.90 22.58 1.04
C ALA A 33 7.77 21.33 0.95
N ALA A 34 7.45 20.35 1.79
CA ALA A 34 7.74 18.99 1.49
C ALA A 34 6.84 18.70 0.28
N ASP A 35 7.26 19.20 -0.88
CA ASP A 35 7.06 18.56 -2.17
C ASP A 35 7.79 17.21 -2.09
N SER A 36 7.33 16.35 -1.18
CA SER A 36 7.49 14.92 -1.33
C SER A 36 6.46 14.57 -2.39
N GLN A 37 6.78 14.84 -3.66
CA GLN A 37 6.14 14.13 -4.75
C GLN A 37 6.25 12.66 -4.37
N ALA A 38 5.13 12.06 -3.97
CA ALA A 38 5.12 10.66 -3.56
C ALA A 38 5.61 9.86 -4.77
N LYS A 39 6.84 9.35 -4.69
CA LYS A 39 7.47 8.64 -5.79
C LYS A 39 6.55 7.48 -6.18
N ALA A 40 6.14 7.43 -7.45
CA ALA A 40 5.25 6.37 -7.91
C ALA A 40 5.98 5.02 -7.75
N LEU A 41 5.34 4.08 -7.05
CA LEU A 41 5.91 2.77 -6.77
C LEU A 41 5.49 1.77 -7.85
N PRO A 42 6.39 0.90 -8.34
CA PRO A 42 6.01 -0.15 -9.27
C PRO A 42 4.96 -1.07 -8.67
N ILE A 43 4.08 -1.62 -9.51
CA ILE A 43 3.05 -2.54 -9.08
C ILE A 43 3.55 -3.96 -9.29
N VAL A 44 3.46 -4.82 -8.28
CA VAL A 44 3.72 -6.25 -8.41
C VAL A 44 2.41 -7.00 -8.34
N ALA A 45 1.95 -7.49 -9.49
CA ALA A 45 0.73 -8.27 -9.61
C ALA A 45 1.04 -9.77 -9.63
N VAL A 46 0.38 -10.54 -8.75
CA VAL A 46 0.57 -11.99 -8.61
C VAL A 46 -0.73 -12.72 -8.93
N ILE A 47 -0.74 -13.58 -9.96
CA ILE A 47 -1.84 -14.50 -10.24
C ILE A 47 -1.55 -15.85 -9.56
N LYS A 48 -2.36 -16.23 -8.59
CA LYS A 48 -2.20 -17.49 -7.85
C LYS A 48 -3.50 -18.29 -7.75
N ALA A 49 -3.33 -19.59 -7.52
CA ALA A 49 -4.40 -20.47 -7.06
C ALA A 49 -3.85 -21.39 -5.96
N SER A 50 -4.70 -21.78 -5.02
CA SER A 50 -4.36 -22.65 -3.89
C SER A 50 -4.01 -24.09 -4.34
N TRP A 51 -4.67 -24.55 -5.40
CA TRP A 51 -4.45 -25.86 -6.02
C TRP A 51 -3.24 -25.90 -6.97
N CYS A 52 -2.63 -24.75 -7.29
CA CYS A 52 -1.56 -24.65 -8.28
C CYS A 52 -0.19 -25.07 -7.68
N PRO A 53 0.45 -26.14 -8.19
CA PRO A 53 1.72 -26.63 -7.64
C PRO A 53 2.89 -25.67 -7.91
N ALA A 54 2.93 -25.03 -9.08
CA ALA A 54 3.94 -24.02 -9.40
C ALA A 54 3.87 -22.82 -8.43
N CYS A 55 2.65 -22.43 -8.04
CA CYS A 55 2.41 -21.36 -7.09
C CYS A 55 3.00 -21.71 -5.71
N LYS A 56 2.84 -22.97 -5.26
CA LYS A 56 3.47 -23.46 -4.02
C LYS A 56 5.00 -23.42 -4.12
N LYS A 57 5.56 -23.80 -5.27
CA LYS A 57 7.01 -23.79 -5.52
C LYS A 57 7.61 -22.38 -5.43
N ILE A 58 6.95 -21.37 -6.01
CA ILE A 58 7.48 -19.99 -6.01
C ILE A 58 7.11 -19.19 -4.75
N SER A 59 6.17 -19.68 -3.94
CA SER A 59 5.67 -18.98 -2.76
C SER A 59 6.76 -18.48 -1.81
N PRO A 60 7.80 -19.27 -1.46
CA PRO A 60 8.86 -18.79 -0.57
C PRO A 60 9.59 -17.57 -1.14
N THR A 61 9.86 -17.57 -2.44
CA THR A 61 10.51 -16.47 -3.14
C THR A 61 9.63 -15.22 -3.15
N VAL A 62 8.36 -15.36 -3.56
CA VAL A 62 7.42 -14.22 -3.66
C VAL A 62 7.14 -13.62 -2.28
N MET A 63 6.94 -14.45 -1.25
CA MET A 63 6.71 -13.98 0.12
C MET A 63 7.94 -13.28 0.70
N GLY A 64 9.15 -13.80 0.42
CA GLY A 64 10.39 -13.12 0.79
C GLY A 64 10.50 -11.74 0.16
N LEU A 65 10.14 -11.62 -1.12
CA LEU A 65 10.11 -10.32 -1.80
C LEU A 65 9.04 -9.38 -1.22
N MET A 66 7.84 -9.87 -0.91
CA MET A 66 6.81 -9.05 -0.24
C MET A 66 7.28 -8.52 1.11
N LYS A 67 8.06 -9.30 1.84
CA LYS A 67 8.65 -8.87 3.12
C LYS A 67 9.70 -7.78 2.92
N ASP A 68 10.59 -7.94 1.94
CA ASP A 68 11.75 -7.07 1.75
C ASP A 68 11.45 -5.81 0.92
N TYR A 69 10.42 -5.85 0.08
CA TYR A 69 10.00 -4.79 -0.86
C TYR A 69 8.55 -4.32 -0.62
N GLY A 70 7.95 -4.64 0.52
CA GLY A 70 6.55 -4.29 0.83
C GLY A 70 6.28 -2.79 0.82
N ASP A 71 7.26 -1.99 1.22
CA ASP A 71 7.26 -0.51 1.23
C ASP A 71 7.74 0.10 -0.10
N LYS A 72 8.32 -0.71 -0.99
CA LYS A 72 8.96 -0.27 -2.24
C LYS A 72 8.17 -0.62 -3.49
N ALA A 73 7.08 -1.37 -3.35
CA ALA A 73 6.21 -1.74 -4.44
C ALA A 73 4.77 -1.87 -3.96
N THR A 74 3.82 -1.60 -4.84
CA THR A 74 2.40 -1.87 -4.58
C THR A 74 2.11 -3.32 -4.93
N TRP A 75 1.86 -4.15 -3.92
CA TRP A 75 1.59 -5.58 -4.12
C TRP A 75 0.10 -5.84 -4.33
N VAL A 76 -0.24 -6.54 -5.41
CA VAL A 76 -1.61 -6.91 -5.75
C VAL A 76 -1.67 -8.41 -5.99
N VAL A 77 -2.43 -9.11 -5.17
CA VAL A 77 -2.63 -10.56 -5.33
C VAL A 77 -4.00 -10.81 -5.93
N PHE A 78 -4.02 -11.57 -7.01
CA PHE A 78 -5.23 -12.03 -7.68
C PHE A 78 -5.35 -13.54 -7.45
N ASP A 79 -6.30 -13.91 -6.58
CA ASP A 79 -6.58 -15.30 -6.27
C ASP A 79 -7.66 -15.88 -7.20
N VAL A 80 -7.29 -16.84 -8.04
CA VAL A 80 -8.17 -17.52 -8.99
C VAL A 80 -8.44 -18.97 -8.59
N SER A 81 -8.37 -19.28 -7.29
CA SER A 81 -8.59 -20.64 -6.76
C SER A 81 -10.00 -21.15 -6.99
N THR A 82 -10.99 -20.26 -6.98
CA THR A 82 -12.42 -20.57 -7.10
C THR A 82 -13.07 -19.60 -8.08
N LYS A 83 -14.30 -19.89 -8.51
CA LYS A 83 -15.06 -18.98 -9.37
C LYS A 83 -15.32 -17.65 -8.66
N GLU A 84 -15.68 -17.71 -7.39
CA GLU A 84 -15.99 -16.57 -6.53
C GLU A 84 -14.75 -15.68 -6.35
N SER A 85 -13.60 -16.28 -6.05
CA SER A 85 -12.33 -15.54 -5.91
C SER A 85 -11.86 -14.96 -7.24
N ALA A 86 -12.03 -15.68 -8.35
CA ALA A 86 -11.69 -15.18 -9.67
C ALA A 86 -12.55 -13.97 -10.09
N GLU A 87 -13.85 -13.97 -9.78
CA GLU A 87 -14.72 -12.81 -9.99
C GLU A 87 -14.33 -11.63 -9.10
N ALA A 88 -13.95 -11.89 -7.84
CA ALA A 88 -13.41 -10.85 -6.96
C ALA A 88 -12.10 -10.27 -7.50
N ALA A 89 -11.19 -11.12 -7.97
CA ALA A 89 -9.92 -10.72 -8.58
C ALA A 89 -10.15 -9.88 -9.85
N ARG A 90 -11.11 -10.26 -10.70
CA ARG A 90 -11.51 -9.47 -11.87
C ARG A 90 -11.99 -8.07 -11.48
N LYS A 91 -12.91 -7.97 -10.52
CA LYS A 91 -13.42 -6.69 -10.01
C LYS A 91 -12.31 -5.84 -9.38
N GLN A 92 -11.38 -6.48 -8.67
CA GLN A 92 -10.21 -5.80 -8.12
C GLN A 92 -9.32 -5.25 -9.25
N ALA A 93 -9.07 -6.03 -10.30
CA ALA A 93 -8.28 -5.58 -11.44
C ALA A 93 -8.93 -4.39 -12.14
N GLU A 94 -10.26 -4.40 -12.32
CA GLU A 94 -11.02 -3.27 -12.87
C GLU A 94 -10.83 -2.00 -12.04
N LYS A 95 -10.99 -2.08 -10.72
CA LYS A 95 -10.82 -0.93 -9.79
C LYS A 95 -9.41 -0.36 -9.82
N LEU A 96 -8.40 -1.19 -10.03
CA LEU A 96 -6.99 -0.80 -10.03
C LEU A 96 -6.47 -0.39 -11.42
N GLY A 97 -7.32 -0.42 -12.46
CA GLY A 97 -6.89 -0.17 -13.84
C GLY A 97 -6.04 -1.29 -14.45
N LEU A 98 -6.04 -2.48 -13.83
CA LEU A 98 -5.30 -3.67 -14.24
C LEU A 98 -6.15 -4.66 -15.05
N LYS A 99 -7.31 -4.23 -15.55
CA LYS A 99 -8.26 -5.10 -16.28
C LYS A 99 -7.63 -5.82 -17.47
N ASP A 100 -6.79 -5.14 -18.26
CA ASP A 100 -6.18 -5.71 -19.46
C ASP A 100 -5.11 -6.74 -19.10
N PHE A 101 -4.34 -6.45 -18.05
CA PHE A 101 -3.42 -7.43 -17.46
C PHE A 101 -4.16 -8.68 -16.98
N PHE A 102 -5.24 -8.50 -16.22
CA PHE A 102 -6.00 -9.63 -15.70
C PHE A 102 -6.71 -10.43 -16.81
N ALA A 103 -7.23 -9.77 -17.84
CA ALA A 103 -7.82 -10.44 -19.00
C ALA A 103 -6.77 -11.30 -19.73
N MET A 104 -5.53 -10.82 -19.85
CA MET A 104 -4.45 -11.53 -20.56
C MET A 104 -3.79 -12.64 -19.74
N TYR A 105 -3.68 -12.47 -18.41
CA TYR A 105 -2.89 -13.34 -17.54
C TYR A 105 -3.68 -14.03 -16.42
N GLY A 106 -4.95 -13.69 -16.18
CA GLY A 106 -5.75 -14.22 -15.08
C GLY A 106 -5.97 -15.74 -15.12
N ALA A 107 -5.95 -16.33 -16.32
CA ALA A 107 -6.00 -17.79 -16.50
C ALA A 107 -4.62 -18.48 -16.38
N LYS A 108 -3.54 -17.71 -16.23
CA LYS A 108 -2.15 -18.21 -16.16
C LYS A 108 -1.67 -18.13 -14.71
N THR A 109 -1.96 -19.15 -13.93
CA THR A 109 -1.49 -19.24 -12.53
C THR A 109 0.02 -19.26 -12.45
N SER A 110 0.57 -18.83 -11.31
CA SER A 110 2.02 -18.69 -11.09
C SER A 110 2.65 -17.59 -11.96
N THR A 111 1.85 -16.60 -12.36
CA THR A 111 2.33 -15.40 -13.04
C THR A 111 2.62 -14.32 -12.00
N VAL A 112 3.79 -13.70 -12.09
CA VAL A 112 4.16 -12.51 -11.33
C VAL A 112 4.61 -11.45 -12.33
N ALA A 113 3.96 -10.30 -12.33
CA ALA A 113 4.30 -9.18 -13.20
C ALA A 113 4.72 -7.97 -12.39
N ILE A 114 5.77 -7.29 -12.85
CA ILE A 114 6.18 -5.97 -12.39
C ILE A 114 5.67 -4.99 -13.44
N LEU A 115 4.79 -4.10 -13.04
CA LEU A 115 4.12 -3.15 -13.92
C LEU A 115 4.54 -1.73 -13.59
N ASP A 116 4.60 -0.93 -14.64
CA ASP A 116 4.75 0.51 -14.54
C ASP A 116 3.50 1.13 -13.87
N PRO A 117 3.65 2.01 -12.88
CA PRO A 117 2.52 2.53 -12.12
C PRO A 117 1.65 3.50 -12.91
N GLU A 118 2.16 4.16 -13.95
CA GLU A 118 1.39 5.12 -14.74
C GLU A 118 0.65 4.42 -15.87
N SER A 119 1.37 3.72 -16.72
CA SER A 119 0.83 3.05 -17.91
C SER A 119 0.12 1.74 -17.60
N LYS A 120 0.32 1.17 -16.40
CA LYS A 120 -0.16 -0.16 -15.99
C LYS A 120 0.30 -1.29 -16.91
N LYS A 121 1.35 -1.06 -17.72
CA LYS A 121 1.91 -2.06 -18.63
C LYS A 121 2.96 -2.91 -17.91
N PRO A 122 3.05 -4.21 -18.23
CA PRO A 122 4.10 -5.05 -17.68
C PRO A 122 5.48 -4.62 -18.18
N LEU A 123 6.37 -4.26 -17.25
CA LEU A 123 7.81 -4.08 -17.51
C LEU A 123 8.53 -5.43 -17.54
N LYS A 124 8.07 -6.36 -16.69
CA LYS A 124 8.59 -7.73 -16.62
C LYS A 124 7.49 -8.69 -16.21
N ILE A 125 7.49 -9.88 -16.80
CA ILE A 125 6.58 -10.97 -16.45
C ILE A 125 7.41 -12.22 -16.19
N PHE A 126 7.08 -12.89 -15.11
CA PHE A 126 7.65 -14.16 -14.70
C PHE A 126 6.54 -15.21 -14.63
N MET A 127 6.80 -16.41 -15.14
CA MET A 127 5.91 -17.55 -15.03
C MET A 127 6.67 -18.69 -14.35
N ALA A 128 6.15 -19.15 -13.21
CA ALA A 128 6.76 -20.22 -12.41
C ALA A 128 8.25 -20.00 -12.07
N GLU A 129 8.69 -18.74 -11.98
CA GLU A 129 10.08 -18.39 -11.67
C GLU A 129 10.33 -18.41 -10.17
N ALA A 130 11.35 -19.16 -9.74
CA ALA A 130 11.71 -19.32 -8.33
C ALA A 130 13.00 -18.55 -7.96
N ASP A 131 13.79 -18.12 -8.95
CA ASP A 131 15.03 -17.38 -8.72
C ASP A 131 14.75 -15.95 -8.26
N ARG A 132 14.96 -15.70 -6.96
CA ARG A 132 14.80 -14.40 -6.32
C ARG A 132 15.59 -13.29 -7.02
N SER A 133 16.78 -13.61 -7.55
CA SER A 133 17.69 -12.62 -8.12
C SER A 133 17.10 -11.94 -9.36
N LYS A 134 16.31 -12.68 -10.15
CA LYS A 134 15.62 -12.14 -11.33
C LYS A 134 14.55 -11.13 -10.95
N TYR A 135 13.81 -11.39 -9.87
CA TYR A 135 12.81 -10.47 -9.34
C TYR A 135 13.47 -9.20 -8.81
N VAL A 136 14.53 -9.35 -8.01
CA VAL A 136 15.29 -8.21 -7.47
C VAL A 136 15.81 -7.34 -8.60
N GLN A 137 16.47 -7.93 -9.61
CA GLN A 137 16.97 -7.17 -10.75
C GLN A 137 15.86 -6.38 -11.43
N ALA A 138 14.71 -7.02 -11.69
CA ALA A 138 13.60 -6.35 -12.36
C ALA A 138 12.92 -5.27 -11.50
N LEU A 139 12.81 -5.47 -10.18
CA LEU A 139 12.29 -4.48 -9.23
C LEU A 139 13.22 -3.26 -9.14
N GLU A 140 14.51 -3.49 -8.99
CA GLU A 140 15.52 -2.43 -8.95
C GLU A 140 15.59 -1.65 -10.26
N THR A 141 15.44 -2.32 -11.41
CA THR A 141 15.32 -1.64 -12.70
C THR A 141 14.05 -0.79 -12.75
N ALA A 142 12.90 -1.35 -12.35
CA ALA A 142 11.64 -0.60 -12.35
C ALA A 142 11.71 0.63 -11.43
N LEU A 143 12.25 0.49 -10.22
CA LEU A 143 12.40 1.57 -9.25
C LEU A 143 13.27 2.74 -9.74
N LYS A 144 14.18 2.50 -10.70
CA LYS A 144 15.05 3.53 -11.29
C LYS A 144 14.44 4.20 -12.52
N SER A 145 13.45 3.57 -13.14
CA SER A 145 12.80 4.05 -14.37
C SER A 145 11.55 4.90 -14.11
N ILE A 146 11.16 5.05 -12.85
CA ILE A 146 10.01 5.84 -12.35
C ILE A 146 10.57 6.90 -11.41
#